data_AF-A0A8T6Y7D9-F1
#
_entry.id   AF-A0A8T6Y7D9-F1
#
_cell.length_a   1.000
_cell.length_b   1.000
_cell.length_c   1.000
_cell.angle_alpha   90.00
_cell.angle_beta   90.00
_cell.angle_gamma   90.00
#
_symmetry.space_group_name_H-M   'P 1'
#
loop_
_entity.id
_entity.type
_entity.pdbx_description
1 polymer ?
#
loop_
_entity_poly.entity_id
_entity_poly.type
_entity_poly.pdbx_seq_one_letter_code
_entity_poly.pdbx_strand_id
1 'polypeptide(L)' 'MEPKPKKWMGELACDFCKERGVALETEFFVDGKTKMGPWAMMCDAHFHRLGLGVGPGVGQKFDAKTGELVEGGCGF' A
#
# COMPACT_ATOMS: atom_id res chain seq x y z
N MET A 1 15.56 -20.49 9.51
CA MET A 1 14.11 -20.27 9.41
C MET A 1 13.93 -19.06 8.53
N GLU A 2 13.42 -19.22 7.32
CA GLU A 2 13.11 -18.06 6.47
C GLU A 2 11.97 -17.27 7.14
N PRO A 3 12.10 -15.94 7.31
CA PRO A 3 11.02 -15.15 7.88
C PRO A 3 9.80 -15.24 6.95
N LYS A 4 8.64 -15.59 7.50
CA LYS A 4 7.40 -15.64 6.72
C LYS A 4 7.13 -14.26 6.11
N PRO A 5 6.74 -14.17 4.83
CA PRO A 5 6.42 -12.88 4.22
C PRO A 5 5.25 -12.23 4.97
N LYS A 6 5.39 -10.95 5.30
CA LYS A 6 4.30 -10.18 5.91
C LYS A 6 3.19 -10.04 4.86
N LYS A 7 1.98 -10.44 5.22
CA LYS A 7 0.80 -10.37 4.34
C LYS A 7 -0.14 -9.26 4.79
N TRP A 8 -0.73 -8.56 3.83
CA TRP A 8 -1.81 -7.62 4.05
C TRP A 8 -3.07 -8.36 4.54
N MET A 9 -3.68 -7.84 5.60
CA MET A 9 -4.88 -8.44 6.22
C MET A 9 -6.14 -7.59 5.98
N GLY A 10 -6.00 -6.40 5.39
CA GLY A 10 -7.11 -5.49 5.12
C GLY A 10 -7.79 -5.75 3.78
N GLU A 11 -8.82 -4.96 3.50
CA GLU A 11 -9.46 -4.93 2.19
C GLU A 11 -8.46 -4.47 1.11
N LEU A 12 -8.50 -5.12 -0.06
CA LEU A 12 -7.72 -4.71 -1.23
C LEU A 12 -8.46 -3.62 -2.00
N ALA A 13 -8.66 -2.47 -1.35
CA ALA A 13 -9.35 -1.32 -1.93
C ALA A 13 -8.56 -0.03 -1.68
N CYS A 14 -8.35 0.75 -2.74
CA CYS A 14 -7.76 2.08 -2.59
C CYS A 14 -8.78 3.03 -1.96
N ASP A 15 -8.39 3.72 -0.90
CA ASP A 15 -9.24 4.64 -0.16
C ASP A 15 -9.77 5.80 -1.01
N PHE A 16 -9.02 6.20 -2.04
CA PHE A 16 -9.42 7.24 -2.98
C PHE A 16 -10.24 6.72 -4.17
N CYS A 17 -10.01 5.47 -4.61
CA CYS A 17 -10.79 4.87 -5.69
C CYS A 17 -12.19 4.48 -5.22
N LYS A 18 -12.30 3.96 -3.99
CA LYS A 18 -13.59 3.51 -3.42
C LYS A 18 -14.57 4.67 -3.23
N GLU A 19 -14.08 5.88 -2.90
CA GLU A 19 -14.90 7.10 -2.86
C GLU A 19 -15.53 7.43 -4.22
N ARG A 20 -14.92 6.97 -5.32
CA ARG A 20 -15.38 7.19 -6.69
C ARG A 20 -16.12 5.97 -7.27
N GLY A 21 -16.27 4.89 -6.49
CA GLY A 21 -16.89 3.65 -6.93
C GLY A 21 -16.05 2.85 -7.94
N VAL A 22 -14.74 3.07 -8.00
CA VAL A 22 -13.83 2.41 -8.96
C VAL A 22 -13.06 1.29 -8.26
N ALA A 23 -12.96 0.14 -8.92
CA ALA A 23 -12.21 -1.02 -8.42
C ALA A 23 -10.70 -0.77 -8.40
N LEU A 24 -9.99 -1.51 -7.55
CA LEU A 24 -8.52 -1.47 -7.49
C LEU A 24 -7.93 -2.27 -8.66
N GLU A 25 -7.67 -1.62 -9.80
CA GLU A 25 -6.96 -2.21 -10.94
C GLU A 25 -5.49 -1.77 -10.94
N THR A 26 -4.65 -2.46 -10.17
CA THR A 26 -3.20 -2.22 -10.11
C THR A 26 -2.46 -3.50 -9.73
N GLU A 27 -1.21 -3.62 -10.14
CA GLU A 27 -0.36 -4.78 -9.80
C GLU A 27 0.16 -4.72 -8.35
N PHE A 28 0.26 -3.51 -7.80
CA PHE A 28 0.67 -3.29 -6.42
C PHE A 28 -0.15 -2.19 -5.77
N PHE A 29 -0.17 -2.19 -4.45
CA PHE A 29 -0.73 -1.11 -3.65
C PHE A 29 0.24 -0.70 -2.54
N VAL A 30 0.05 0.50 -2.02
CA VAL A 30 0.84 1.04 -0.94
C VAL A 30 -0.08 1.44 0.21
N ASP A 31 0.15 0.85 1.38
CA ASP A 31 -0.38 1.39 2.63
C ASP A 31 0.66 2.34 3.21
N GLY A 32 0.36 3.64 3.19
CA GLY A 32 1.38 4.61 3.57
C GLY A 32 0.84 6.01 3.82
N LYS A 33 1.73 6.87 4.32
CA LYS A 33 1.45 8.27 4.58
C LYS A 33 1.15 9.01 3.29
N THR A 34 0.12 9.85 3.36
CA THR A 34 -0.24 10.77 2.28
C THR A 34 0.27 12.19 2.57
N LYS A 35 0.42 12.99 1.52
CA LYS A 35 0.70 14.44 1.59
C LYS A 35 -0.38 15.23 2.35
N MET A 36 -1.58 14.66 2.50
CA MET A 36 -2.71 15.29 3.20
C MET A 36 -2.67 15.03 4.72
N GLY A 37 -1.76 14.18 5.21
CA GLY A 37 -1.61 13.87 6.63
C GLY A 37 -1.94 12.43 7.02
N PRO A 38 -3.14 11.90 6.74
CA PRO A 38 -3.49 10.55 7.16
C PRO A 38 -2.75 9.47 6.35
N TRP A 39 -2.70 8.27 6.91
CA TRP A 39 -2.35 7.06 6.18
C TRP A 39 -3.53 6.64 5.29
N ALA A 40 -3.23 6.08 4.13
CA ALA A 40 -4.23 5.53 3.23
C ALA A 40 -3.65 4.36 2.45
N MET A 41 -4.53 3.43 2.11
CA MET A 41 -4.28 2.38 1.13
C MET A 41 -4.48 2.98 -0.27
N MET A 42 -3.43 2.98 -1.08
CA MET A 42 -3.36 3.66 -2.36
C MET A 42 -3.00 2.69 -3.48
N CYS A 43 -3.70 2.80 -4.62
CA CYS A 43 -3.20 2.24 -5.87
C CYS A 43 -1.95 2.98 -6.34
N ASP A 44 -1.23 2.43 -7.32
CA ASP A 44 -0.07 3.07 -7.95
C ASP A 44 -0.31 4.54 -8.30
N ALA A 45 -1.40 4.84 -9.01
CA ALA A 45 -1.71 6.19 -9.46
C ALA A 45 -1.93 7.19 -8.30
N HIS A 46 -2.67 6.79 -7.28
CA HIS A 46 -2.91 7.64 -6.10
C HIS A 46 -1.67 7.77 -5.24
N PHE A 47 -0.86 6.71 -5.14
CA PHE A 47 0.42 6.76 -4.44
C PHE A 47 1.40 7.72 -5.12
N HIS A 48 1.51 7.68 -6.45
CA HIS A 48 2.38 8.61 -7.18
C HIS A 48 1.97 10.08 -6.98
N ARG A 49 0.66 10.34 -6.92
CA ARG A 49 0.11 11.69 -6.75
C ARG A 49 0.18 12.18 -5.29
N LEU A 50 -0.23 11.34 -4.34
CA LEU A 50 -0.54 11.70 -2.96
C LEU A 50 0.39 11.06 -1.93
N GLY A 51 1.09 9.98 -2.27
CA GLY A 51 2.00 9.27 -1.36
C GLY A 51 3.27 10.07 -1.06
N LEU A 52 3.87 9.75 0.09
CA LEU A 52 5.16 10.33 0.52
C LEU A 52 6.37 9.42 0.24
N GLY A 53 6.16 8.14 0.01
CA GLY A 53 7.24 7.17 -0.24
C GLY A 53 6.94 5.79 0.36
N VAL A 54 7.86 4.84 0.12
CA VAL A 54 7.86 3.52 0.73
C VAL A 54 9.11 3.42 1.62
N GLY A 55 8.95 2.88 2.83
CA GLY A 55 10.02 2.78 3.80
C GLY A 55 9.52 2.71 5.25
N PRO A 56 10.40 2.35 6.21
CA PRO A 56 10.05 2.29 7.62
C PRO A 56 9.45 3.62 8.11
N GLY A 57 8.25 3.56 8.70
CA GLY A 57 7.54 4.74 9.20
C GLY A 57 6.99 5.68 8.12
N VAL A 58 7.08 5.33 6.83
CA VAL A 58 6.56 6.11 5.70
C VAL A 58 5.47 5.35 4.95
N GLY A 59 5.74 4.11 4.54
CA GLY A 59 4.77 3.31 3.79
C GLY A 59 5.28 1.91 3.47
N GLN A 60 4.37 1.02 3.14
CA GLN A 60 4.62 -0.38 2.84
C GLN A 60 3.97 -0.73 1.51
N LYS A 61 4.75 -1.30 0.59
CA LYS A 61 4.28 -1.72 -0.73
C LYS A 61 3.97 -3.21 -0.71
N PHE A 62 2.82 -3.59 -1.26
CA PHE A 62 2.35 -4.97 -1.33
C PHE A 62 1.93 -5.33 -2.75
N ASP A 63 2.05 -6.62 -3.09
CA ASP A 63 1.52 -7.18 -4.32
C ASP A 63 -0.02 -7.26 -4.23
N ALA A 64 -0.73 -6.76 -5.24
CA ALA A 64 -2.19 -6.71 -5.22
C ALA A 64 -2.85 -8.08 -5.45
N LYS A 65 -2.14 -9.04 -6.05
CA LYS A 65 -2.63 -10.40 -6.33
C LYS A 65 -2.42 -11.31 -5.12
N THR A 66 -1.26 -11.24 -4.48
CA THR A 66 -0.91 -12.14 -3.36
C THR A 66 -1.09 -11.50 -1.99
N GLY A 67 -1.09 -10.16 -1.91
CA GLY A 67 -1.12 -9.40 -0.66
C GLY A 67 0.20 -9.43 0.09
N GLU A 68 1.28 -9.91 -0.52
CA GLU A 68 2.59 -10.05 0.12
C GLU A 68 3.35 -8.73 0.13
N LEU A 69 4.05 -8.44 1.22
CA LEU A 69 4.91 -7.27 1.33
C LEU A 69 6.07 -7.38 0.34
N VAL A 70 6.17 -6.39 -0.54
CA VAL A 70 7.23 -6.26 -1.55
C VAL A 70 8.33 -5.33 -1.04
N GLU A 71 7.97 -4.20 -0.40
CA GLU A 71 8.93 -3.17 0.01
C GLU A 71 8.42 -2.38 1.24
N GLY A 72 9.33 -1.77 2.02
CA GLY A 72 8.96 -0.96 3.19
C GLY A 72 8.74 -1.76 4.47
N GLY A 73 9.28 -2.98 4.54
CA GLY A 73 9.37 -3.76 5.77
C GLY A 73 10.36 -3.13 6.76
N CYS A 74 10.05 -3.23 8.05
CA CYS A 74 11.01 -2.93 9.11
C CYS A 74 11.95 -4.14 9.22
N GLY A 75 13.11 -4.06 8.58
CA GLY A 75 14.18 -5.05 8.76
C GLY A 75 15.03 -4.66 9.96
N PHE A 76 14.83 -5.35 11.08
CA PHE A 76 15.80 -5.49 12.16
C PHE A 76 15.89 -6.96 12.55
#